data_AF-A0A9K3D2S8-F1
#
_entry.id   AF-A0A9K3D2S8-F1
#
_cell.length_a   1.000
_cell.length_b   1.000
_cell.length_c   1.000
_cell.angle_alpha   90.00
_cell.angle_beta   90.00
_cell.angle_gamma   90.00
#
_symmetry.space_group_name_H-M   'P 1'
#
loop_
_entity.id
_entity.type
_entity.pdbx_description
1 polymer ?
#
loop_
_entity_poly.entity_id
_entity_poly.type
_entity_poly.pdbx_seq_one_letter_code
_entity_poly.pdbx_strand_id
1 'polypeptide(L)'
;RVLLFGNHGAGKSSFVSHCVGRPGLLPTGVAMTTDKVTFVCSGSGDSQLDSKSSESLFPELSDLFGEYPGLANHFQTRVYGSRTQSPFLFIDTPGTVDTQVSYGFDVNGVLSLSLPTPLLPGLIWL
;
A
#
# COMPACT_ATOMS: atom_id res chain seq x y z
N ARG A 1 -9.59 -5.01 4.75
CA ARG A 1 -8.34 -4.36 4.30
C ARG A 1 -7.39 -4.34 5.49
N VAL A 2 -6.09 -4.54 5.29
CA VAL A 2 -5.08 -4.51 6.36
C VAL A 2 -4.09 -3.41 6.01
N LEU A 3 -4.02 -2.36 6.82
CA LEU A 3 -3.10 -1.24 6.64
C LEU A 3 -1.85 -1.49 7.46
N LEU A 4 -0.69 -1.41 6.83
CA LEU A 4 0.59 -1.47 7.50
C LEU A 4 1.18 -0.07 7.56
N PHE A 5 1.43 0.38 8.79
CA PHE A 5 2.05 1.66 9.06
C PHE A 5 3.20 1.47 10.03
N GLY A 6 4.25 2.27 9.89
CA GLY A 6 5.48 2.06 10.62
C GLY A 6 6.67 2.79 10.01
N ASN A 7 7.72 2.95 10.80
CA ASN A 7 8.91 3.69 10.40
C ASN A 7 9.64 3.06 9.20
N HIS A 8 10.52 3.84 8.57
CA HIS A 8 11.46 3.30 7.59
C HIS A 8 12.26 2.14 8.21
N GLY A 9 12.36 1.03 7.47
CA GLY A 9 13.06 -0.18 7.94
C GLY A 9 12.28 -1.10 8.88
N ALA A 10 11.05 -0.77 9.29
CA ALA A 10 10.24 -1.59 10.21
C ALA A 10 9.77 -2.96 9.65
N GLY A 11 10.05 -3.25 8.37
CA GLY A 11 9.75 -4.54 7.76
C GLY A 11 8.33 -4.70 7.21
N LYS A 12 7.57 -3.61 7.02
CA LYS A 12 6.20 -3.61 6.45
C LYS A 12 6.08 -4.41 5.15
N SER A 13 6.88 -4.07 4.14
CA SER A 13 6.85 -4.72 2.83
C SER A 13 7.27 -6.20 2.90
N SER A 14 8.22 -6.53 3.77
CA SER A 14 8.63 -7.91 4.06
C SER A 14 7.52 -8.71 4.72
N PHE A 15 6.79 -8.10 5.67
CA PHE A 15 5.65 -8.73 6.34
C PHE A 15 4.54 -9.05 5.34
N VAL A 16 4.13 -8.10 4.50
CA VAL A 16 3.10 -8.36 3.46
C VAL A 16 3.53 -9.50 2.55
N SER A 17 4.76 -9.45 2.04
CA SER A 17 5.33 -10.49 1.16
C SER A 17 5.32 -11.87 1.83
N HIS A 18 5.61 -11.93 3.13
CA HIS A 18 5.56 -13.17 3.91
C HIS A 18 4.12 -13.66 4.12
N CYS A 19 3.19 -12.79 4.50
CA CYS A 19 1.78 -13.14 4.72
C CYS A 19 1.10 -13.73 3.49
N VAL A 20 1.45 -13.24 2.29
CA VAL A 20 0.88 -13.75 1.03
C VAL A 20 1.66 -14.94 0.46
N GLY A 21 2.68 -15.44 1.17
CA GLY A 21 3.50 -16.58 0.75
C GLY A 21 4.37 -16.29 -0.48
N ARG A 22 4.73 -15.03 -0.72
CA ARG A 22 5.55 -14.59 -1.87
C ARG A 22 6.74 -13.75 -1.39
N PRO A 23 7.79 -14.36 -0.82
CA PRO A 23 9.02 -13.64 -0.49
C PRO A 23 9.57 -12.88 -1.70
N GLY A 24 9.92 -11.60 -1.52
CA GLY A 24 10.42 -10.73 -2.59
C GLY A 24 9.34 -10.15 -3.51
N LEU A 25 8.04 -10.30 -3.18
CA LEU A 25 6.95 -9.69 -3.95
C LEU A 25 7.04 -8.17 -3.98
N LEU A 26 7.30 -7.57 -2.82
CA LEU A 26 7.59 -6.15 -2.67
C LEU A 26 9.11 -5.96 -2.52
N PRO A 27 9.68 -4.90 -3.13
CA PRO A 27 11.10 -4.60 -2.98
C PRO A 27 11.45 -4.32 -1.52
N THR A 28 12.59 -4.85 -1.07
CA THR A 28 13.11 -4.68 0.30
C THR A 28 14.59 -4.30 0.22
N GLY A 29 15.09 -3.43 1.12
CA GLY A 29 16.47 -2.95 1.09
C GLY A 29 16.71 -1.64 1.86
N VAL A 30 17.99 -1.31 2.09
CA VAL A 30 18.49 -0.28 3.02
C VAL A 30 18.25 1.17 2.53
N ALA A 31 17.95 1.39 1.25
CA ALA A 31 17.78 2.72 0.68
C ALA A 31 16.30 3.03 0.43
N MET A 32 15.69 3.95 1.20
CA MET A 32 14.42 4.69 0.93
C MET A 32 13.42 4.00 -0.03
N THR A 33 13.07 2.75 0.22
CA THR A 33 12.64 1.82 -0.85
C THR A 33 11.19 1.96 -1.29
N THR A 34 10.35 2.64 -0.50
CA THR A 34 8.94 2.83 -0.82
C THR A 34 8.56 4.27 -0.56
N ASP A 35 8.59 5.07 -1.62
CA ASP A 35 7.89 6.36 -1.67
C ASP A 35 6.40 6.19 -2.04
N LYS A 36 5.97 4.96 -2.34
CA LYS A 36 4.62 4.63 -2.80
C LYS A 36 3.76 3.93 -1.76
N VAL A 37 2.49 4.26 -1.76
CA VAL A 37 1.43 3.41 -1.22
C VAL A 37 1.22 2.25 -2.18
N THR A 38 1.32 1.02 -1.69
CA THR A 38 1.14 -0.19 -2.50
C THR A 38 -0.02 -1.03 -2.00
N PHE A 39 -1.04 -1.17 -2.83
CA PHE A 39 -2.11 -2.14 -2.60
C PHE A 39 -1.63 -3.53 -3.01
N VAL A 40 -1.83 -4.54 -2.18
CA VAL A 40 -1.46 -5.93 -2.48
C VAL A 40 -2.68 -6.83 -2.38
N CYS A 41 -3.07 -7.43 -3.51
CA CYS A 41 -4.22 -8.30 -3.63
C CYS A 41 -3.93 -9.52 -4.50
N SER A 42 -4.77 -10.55 -4.40
CA SER A 42 -4.65 -11.76 -5.21
C SER A 42 -5.30 -11.60 -6.59
N GLY A 43 -4.73 -12.22 -7.61
CA GLY A 43 -5.34 -12.36 -8.93
C GLY A 43 -4.94 -13.65 -9.63
N SER A 44 -5.24 -13.76 -10.92
CA SER A 44 -4.91 -14.94 -11.73
C SER A 44 -3.41 -15.07 -12.06
N GLY A 45 -2.65 -13.99 -11.91
CA GLY A 45 -1.21 -13.96 -12.16
C GLY A 45 -0.54 -12.79 -11.45
N ASP A 46 0.80 -12.80 -11.45
CA ASP A 46 1.59 -11.73 -10.85
C ASP A 46 1.61 -10.52 -11.79
N SER A 47 1.21 -9.34 -11.32
CA SER A 47 1.28 -8.09 -12.08
C SER A 47 1.51 -6.88 -11.19
N GLN A 48 1.97 -5.79 -11.80
CA GLN A 48 2.05 -4.48 -11.16
C GLN A 48 1.25 -3.51 -12.00
N LEU A 49 0.36 -2.76 -11.36
CA LEU A 49 -0.51 -1.80 -11.98
C LEU A 49 -0.13 -0.40 -11.50
N ASP A 50 -0.11 0.55 -12.42
CA ASP A 50 -0.04 1.97 -12.09
C ASP A 50 -1.37 2.45 -11.45
N SER A 51 -1.39 3.71 -11.00
CA SER A 51 -2.58 4.32 -10.39
C SER A 51 -3.81 4.25 -11.30
N LYS A 52 -3.66 4.62 -12.58
CA LYS A 52 -4.75 4.61 -13.55
C LYS A 52 -5.34 3.21 -13.78
N SER A 53 -4.49 2.19 -13.92
CA SER A 53 -4.95 0.81 -14.08
C SER A 53 -5.56 0.28 -12.79
N SER A 54 -5.10 0.76 -11.63
CA SER A 54 -5.62 0.36 -10.32
C SER A 54 -7.05 0.86 -10.09
N GLU A 55 -7.45 2.01 -10.63
CA GLU A 55 -8.84 2.52 -10.54
C GLU A 55 -9.87 1.54 -11.13
N SER A 56 -9.48 0.76 -12.14
CA SER A 56 -10.37 -0.26 -12.72
C SER A 56 -10.68 -1.41 -11.75
N LEU A 57 -9.76 -1.70 -10.82
CA LEU A 57 -9.94 -2.71 -9.78
C LEU A 57 -10.53 -2.14 -8.50
N PHE A 58 -10.26 -0.86 -8.22
CA PHE A 58 -10.66 -0.14 -7.01
C PHE A 58 -11.24 1.22 -7.42
N PRO A 59 -12.51 1.30 -7.83
CA PRO A 59 -13.13 2.55 -8.30
C PRO A 59 -13.07 3.69 -7.26
N GLU A 60 -13.01 3.35 -5.96
CA GLU A 60 -12.83 4.31 -4.87
C GLU A 60 -11.51 5.09 -4.93
N LEU A 61 -10.53 4.63 -5.72
CA LEU A 61 -9.28 5.35 -5.93
C LEU A 61 -9.49 6.62 -6.75
N SER A 62 -10.48 6.68 -7.64
CA SER A 62 -10.73 7.88 -8.44
C SER A 62 -11.08 9.08 -7.57
N ASP A 63 -11.91 8.88 -6.53
CA ASP A 63 -12.23 9.92 -5.55
C ASP A 63 -10.99 10.32 -4.75
N LEU A 64 -10.21 9.33 -4.29
CA LEU A 64 -8.99 9.55 -3.51
C LEU A 64 -7.91 10.32 -4.29
N PHE A 65 -7.74 10.01 -5.59
CA PHE A 65 -6.82 10.74 -6.46
C PHE A 65 -7.34 12.13 -6.83
N GLY A 66 -8.66 12.32 -6.89
CA GLY A 66 -9.27 13.64 -7.05
C GLY A 66 -8.98 14.54 -5.85
N GLU A 67 -9.09 14.00 -4.63
CA GLU A 67 -8.80 14.72 -3.38
C GLU A 67 -7.30 14.93 -3.15
N TYR A 68 -6.47 13.96 -3.53
CA TYR A 68 -5.00 14.02 -3.42
C TYR A 68 -4.32 13.74 -4.76
N PRO A 69 -4.23 14.72 -5.68
CA PRO A 69 -3.67 14.52 -7.01
C PRO A 69 -2.22 14.01 -7.01
N GLY A 70 -1.43 14.40 -5.99
CA GLY A 70 -0.05 13.93 -5.84
C GLY A 70 0.06 12.44 -5.51
N LEU A 71 -0.97 11.84 -4.90
CA LEU A 71 -0.95 10.42 -4.51
C LEU A 71 -0.87 9.51 -5.74
N ALA A 72 -1.51 9.88 -6.85
CA ALA A 72 -1.53 9.06 -8.07
C ALA A 72 -0.12 8.75 -8.62
N ASN A 73 0.85 9.64 -8.41
CA ASN A 73 2.25 9.43 -8.81
C ASN A 73 3.01 8.49 -7.85
N HIS A 74 2.50 8.34 -6.64
CA HIS A 74 3.07 7.55 -5.56
C HIS A 74 2.13 6.41 -5.14
N PHE A 75 1.35 5.88 -6.08
CA PHE A 75 0.45 4.77 -5.85
C PHE A 75 0.73 3.65 -6.86
N GLN A 76 0.61 2.42 -6.40
CA GLN A 76 0.60 1.24 -7.27
C GLN A 76 -0.22 0.10 -6.66
N THR A 77 -0.66 -0.83 -7.51
CA THR A 77 -1.20 -2.11 -7.05
C THR A 77 -0.27 -3.24 -7.46
N ARG A 78 0.06 -4.12 -6.52
CA ARG A 78 0.75 -5.38 -6.75
C ARG A 78 -0.25 -6.52 -6.65
N VAL A 79 -0.53 -7.14 -7.79
CA VAL A 79 -1.34 -8.35 -7.85
C VAL A 79 -0.41 -9.55 -7.76
N TYR A 80 -0.68 -10.49 -6.87
CA TYR A 80 0.03 -11.77 -6.82
C TYR A 80 -0.89 -12.90 -7.29
N GLY A 81 -0.32 -13.80 -8.09
CA GLY A 81 -1.02 -14.97 -8.60
C GLY A 81 -1.42 -15.90 -7.45
N SER A 82 -2.69 -16.26 -7.40
CA SER A 82 -3.22 -17.23 -6.44
C SER A 82 -4.26 -18.11 -7.12
N ARG A 83 -4.32 -19.39 -6.74
CA ARG A 83 -5.35 -20.33 -7.22
C ARG A 83 -6.73 -20.00 -6.63
N THR A 84 -6.75 -19.32 -5.49
CA THR A 84 -7.96 -18.89 -4.78
C THR A 84 -7.86 -17.41 -4.49
N GLN A 85 -8.97 -16.68 -4.57
CA GLN A 85 -8.98 -15.27 -4.21
C GLN A 85 -8.76 -15.13 -2.71
N SER A 86 -7.76 -14.33 -2.33
CA SER A 86 -7.53 -13.90 -0.96
C SER A 86 -8.57 -12.85 -0.58
N PRO A 87 -9.21 -12.95 0.60
CA PRO A 87 -10.11 -11.92 1.09
C PRO A 87 -9.36 -10.66 1.57
N PHE A 88 -8.03 -10.73 1.67
CA PHE A 88 -7.21 -9.64 2.17
C PHE A 88 -6.71 -8.74 1.04
N LEU A 89 -6.98 -7.44 1.20
CA LEU A 89 -6.24 -6.37 0.56
C LEU A 89 -5.28 -5.79 1.59
N PHE A 90 -3.99 -6.00 1.40
CA PHE A 90 -2.95 -5.34 2.19
C PHE A 90 -2.64 -3.96 1.60
N ILE A 91 -2.38 -3.00 2.45
CA ILE A 91 -1.99 -1.65 2.08
C ILE A 91 -0.63 -1.40 2.75
N ASP A 92 0.44 -1.53 1.97
CA ASP A 92 1.79 -1.21 2.39
C ASP A 92 2.02 0.29 2.18
N THR A 93 2.48 0.99 3.22
CA THR A 93 2.66 2.45 3.19
C THR A 93 4.14 2.81 3.17
N PRO A 94 4.50 4.00 2.63
CA PRO A 94 5.83 4.55 2.81
C PRO A 94 6.22 4.59 4.29
N GLY A 95 7.48 4.28 4.59
CA GLY A 95 7.98 4.40 5.95
C GLY A 95 8.03 5.85 6.40
N THR A 96 7.45 6.17 7.55
CA THR A 96 7.64 7.48 8.17
C THR A 96 9.12 7.68 8.51
N VAL A 97 9.66 8.86 8.17
CA VAL A 97 11.02 9.28 8.49
C VAL A 97 10.91 10.47 9.42
N ASP A 98 11.61 10.44 10.56
CA ASP A 98 11.66 11.58 11.51
C ASP A 98 12.33 12.83 10.90
N THR A 99 12.90 12.72 9.70
CA THR A 99 13.65 13.79 9.02
C THR A 99 13.14 14.03 7.59
N GLN A 100 12.39 15.12 7.41
CA GLN A 100 12.21 15.91 6.18
C GLN A 100 12.07 15.19 4.82
N VAL A 101 11.39 14.04 4.74
CA VAL A 101 10.93 13.53 3.44
C VAL A 101 9.57 14.14 3.13
N SER A 102 9.57 15.19 2.30
CA SER A 102 8.33 15.77 1.77
C SER A 102 7.81 14.86 0.67
N TYR A 103 6.79 14.06 0.97
CA TYR A 103 6.01 13.41 -0.07
C TYR A 103 5.28 14.47 -0.90
N GLY A 104 5.06 14.21 -2.20
CA GLY A 104 4.30 15.12 -3.07
C GLY A 104 2.80 15.20 -2.75
N PHE A 105 2.37 14.62 -1.62
CA PHE A 105 0.98 14.53 -1.16
C PHE A 105 0.95 14.41 0.37
N ASP A 106 -0.20 14.75 0.97
CA ASP A 106 -0.43 14.62 2.41
C ASP A 106 -0.65 13.14 2.79
N VAL A 107 0.42 12.49 3.23
CA VAL A 107 0.39 11.10 3.70
C VAL A 107 -0.60 10.93 4.85
N ASN A 108 -0.64 11.86 5.80
CA ASN A 108 -1.51 11.75 6.97
C ASN A 108 -2.99 11.92 6.59
N GLY A 109 -3.29 12.85 5.69
CA GLY A 109 -4.62 13.03 5.10
C GLY A 109 -5.12 11.77 4.41
N VAL A 110 -4.32 11.18 3.53
CA VAL A 110 -4.66 9.94 2.80
C VAL A 110 -4.90 8.76 3.75
N LEU A 111 -4.09 8.63 4.80
CA LEU A 111 -4.27 7.59 5.81
C LEU A 111 -5.52 7.82 6.65
N SER A 112 -5.89 9.08 6.91
CA SER A 112 -7.10 9.40 7.69
C SER A 112 -8.41 9.09 6.95
N LEU A 113 -8.47 9.28 5.62
CA LEU A 113 -9.66 8.98 4.82
C LEU A 113 -9.85 7.48 4.54
N SER A 114 -8.75 6.73 4.51
CA SER A 114 -8.80 5.27 4.39
C SER A 114 -9.14 4.56 5.72
N LEU A 115 -9.25 5.30 6.83
CA LEU A 115 -9.54 4.80 8.18
C LEU A 115 -10.83 5.41 8.75
N PRO A 116 -12.01 4.79 8.55
CA PRO A 116 -13.18 5.15 9.34
C PRO A 116 -12.96 4.70 10.80
N THR A 117 -12.77 5.63 11.73
CA THR A 117 -12.84 5.32 13.18
C THR A 117 -14.27 5.08 13.66
N PRO A 118 -14.51 4.28 14.71
CA PRO A 118 -13.53 3.79 15.67
C PRO A 118 -13.08 2.34 15.37
N LEU A 119 -11.76 2.16 15.26
CA LEU A 119 -11.05 0.88 15.34
C LEU A 119 -11.56 -0.21 14.37
N LEU A 120 -11.02 -0.22 13.15
CA LEU A 120 -11.08 -1.41 12.31
C LEU A 120 -10.25 -2.54 12.95
N PRO A 121 -10.75 -3.78 13.00
CA PRO A 121 -9.92 -4.95 13.20
C PRO A 121 -8.94 -5.05 12.01
N GLY A 122 -7.64 -4.85 12.24
CA GLY A 122 -6.60 -5.07 11.22
C GLY A 122 -5.66 -3.90 10.91
N LEU A 123 -5.57 -2.87 11.77
CA LEU A 123 -4.41 -1.98 11.75
C LEU A 123 -3.21 -2.72 12.36
N ILE A 124 -2.11 -2.82 11.62
CA ILE A 124 -0.86 -3.39 12.12
C ILE A 124 0.18 -2.27 12.15
N TRP A 125 0.66 -1.96 13.35
CA TRP A 125 1.75 -1.02 13.59
C TRP A 125 3.04 -1.81 13.72
N LEU A 126 4.02 -1.54 12.84
CA LEU A 126 5.33 -2.19 12.83
C LEU A 126 6.45 -1.18 13.07
#